data_AF-A0A1I7U6E8-F1
#
_entry.id   AF-A0A1I7U6E8-F1
#
_cell.length_a   1.000
_cell.length_b   1.000
_cell.length_c   1.000
_cell.angle_alpha   90.00
_cell.angle_beta   90.00
_cell.angle_gamma   90.00
#
_symmetry.space_group_name_H-M   'P 1'
#
loop_
_entity.id
_entity.type
_entity.pdbx_description
1 polymer ?
#
loop_
_entity_poly.entity_id
_entity_poly.type
_entity_poly.pdbx_seq_one_letter_code
_entity_poly.pdbx_strand_id
1 'polypeptide(L)'
;MEKLSNACFTVRDHELLSGDIFKRTTALWVNKDLIPVAIELIGLAEMRKALGYAPLGPWTHYQVPSEEEIASASTIEEYYELREPRDQMRSLDNEHFYERNVPPAIASLDKRFPEIRAIFRLKFGEIRRHSDVSREQIDRMIDEFNYIEDRIAYSFISGYICTVPRRTV
;
A
#
# COMPACT_ATOMS: atom_id res chain seq x y z
N MET A 1 9.55 4.41 12.13
CA MET A 1 10.28 4.24 10.86
C MET A 1 11.59 3.48 11.01
N GLU A 2 12.37 3.71 12.06
CA GLU A 2 13.69 3.07 12.28
C GLU A 2 13.68 1.52 12.29
N LYS A 3 12.56 0.89 12.69
CA LYS A 3 12.40 -0.57 12.59
C LYS A 3 12.21 -1.08 11.16
N LEU A 4 11.60 -0.28 10.27
CA LEU A 4 11.38 -0.64 8.86
C LEU A 4 12.63 -0.39 8.02
N SER A 5 13.46 0.59 8.38
CA SER A 5 14.69 0.91 7.64
C SER A 5 15.79 -0.16 7.77
N ASN A 6 15.70 -1.06 8.74
CA ASN A 6 16.59 -2.21 8.88
C ASN A 6 15.97 -3.52 8.34
N ALA A 7 14.77 -3.44 7.76
CA ALA A 7 14.11 -4.59 7.18
C ALA A 7 14.83 -5.00 5.89
N CYS A 8 15.21 -6.27 5.81
CA CYS A 8 15.72 -6.87 4.59
C CYS A 8 15.03 -8.20 4.31
N PHE A 9 14.95 -8.60 3.05
CA PHE A 9 14.34 -9.85 2.64
C PHE A 9 15.39 -10.91 2.32
N THR A 10 15.19 -12.11 2.86
CA THR A 10 15.87 -13.31 2.38
C THR A 10 15.18 -13.81 1.12
N VAL A 11 15.84 -14.69 0.36
CA VAL A 11 15.21 -15.36 -0.79
C VAL A 11 13.90 -16.05 -0.40
N ARG A 12 13.87 -16.71 0.78
CA ARG A 12 12.66 -17.39 1.24
C ARG A 12 11.52 -16.42 1.53
N ASP A 13 11.83 -15.25 2.08
CA ASP A 13 10.81 -14.22 2.33
C ASP A 13 10.19 -13.72 1.02
N HIS A 14 10.99 -13.58 -0.05
CA HIS A 14 10.47 -13.24 -1.37
C HIS A 14 9.56 -14.34 -1.95
N GLU A 15 9.92 -15.61 -1.79
CA GLU A 15 9.07 -16.71 -2.25
C GLU A 15 7.71 -16.68 -1.53
N LEU A 16 7.72 -16.50 -0.19
CA LEU A 16 6.52 -16.39 0.63
C LEU A 16 5.65 -15.17 0.25
N LEU A 17 6.25 -14.01 0.00
CA LEU A 17 5.55 -12.81 -0.48
C LEU A 17 4.74 -13.08 -1.75
N SER A 18 5.29 -13.89 -2.65
CA SER A 18 4.61 -14.28 -3.88
C SER A 18 3.72 -15.51 -3.74
N GLY A 19 3.47 -15.98 -2.52
CA GLY A 19 2.65 -17.18 -2.25
C GLY A 19 3.29 -18.48 -2.74
N ASP A 20 4.63 -18.57 -2.75
CA ASP A 20 5.40 -19.69 -3.28
C ASP A 20 5.15 -20.02 -4.76
N ILE A 21 4.55 -19.08 -5.51
CA ILE A 21 4.32 -19.19 -6.95
C ILE A 21 5.64 -19.01 -7.71
N PHE A 22 6.44 -18.03 -7.31
CA PHE A 22 7.74 -17.74 -7.91
C PHE A 22 8.88 -18.21 -7.02
N LYS A 23 9.97 -18.64 -7.64
CA LYS A 23 11.17 -19.12 -6.93
C LYS A 23 12.36 -18.22 -7.20
N ARG A 24 13.25 -18.11 -6.20
CA ARG A 24 14.55 -17.45 -6.33
C ARG A 24 14.43 -16.08 -7.02
N THR A 25 15.24 -15.86 -8.06
CA THR A 25 15.35 -14.58 -8.78
C THR A 25 14.01 -14.10 -9.31
N THR A 26 13.12 -14.97 -9.78
CA THR A 26 11.80 -14.56 -10.27
C THR A 26 10.95 -13.93 -9.16
N ALA A 27 11.01 -14.50 -7.95
CA ALA A 27 10.34 -13.92 -6.79
C ALA A 27 10.91 -12.55 -6.44
N LEU A 28 12.24 -12.35 -6.56
CA LEU A 28 12.85 -11.04 -6.34
C LEU A 28 12.38 -10.01 -7.37
N TRP A 29 12.24 -10.38 -8.64
CA TRP A 29 11.77 -9.46 -9.69
C TRP A 29 10.32 -9.06 -9.49
N VAL A 30 9.41 -10.03 -9.34
CA VAL A 30 7.97 -9.75 -9.19
C VAL A 30 7.70 -8.94 -7.93
N ASN A 31 8.43 -9.22 -6.84
CA ASN A 31 8.24 -8.50 -5.59
C ASN A 31 8.69 -7.02 -5.63
N LYS A 32 9.39 -6.56 -6.68
CA LYS A 32 9.74 -5.13 -6.83
C LYS A 32 8.49 -4.30 -6.99
N ASP A 33 7.54 -4.89 -7.68
CA ASP A 33 6.29 -4.26 -8.06
C ASP A 33 5.16 -4.69 -7.11
N LEU A 34 5.18 -5.94 -6.63
CA LEU A 34 4.14 -6.47 -5.75
C LEU A 34 4.17 -5.90 -4.32
N ILE A 35 5.36 -5.62 -3.76
CA ILE A 35 5.47 -5.09 -2.40
C ILE A 35 4.86 -3.68 -2.28
N PRO A 36 5.19 -2.70 -3.15
CA PRO A 36 4.56 -1.38 -3.13
C PRO A 36 3.02 -1.46 -3.20
N VAL A 37 2.48 -2.23 -4.15
CA VAL A 37 1.02 -2.40 -4.30
C VAL A 37 0.39 -3.04 -3.05
N ALA A 38 1.08 -3.98 -2.40
CA ALA A 38 0.60 -4.55 -1.15
C ALA A 38 0.58 -3.54 0.01
N ILE A 39 1.59 -2.66 0.09
CA ILE A 39 1.66 -1.57 1.09
C ILE A 39 0.54 -0.55 0.84
N GLU A 40 0.36 -0.15 -0.42
CA GLU A 40 -0.72 0.74 -0.87
C GLU A 40 -2.09 0.19 -0.41
N LEU A 41 -2.36 -1.08 -0.72
CA LEU A 41 -3.62 -1.74 -0.35
C LEU A 41 -3.82 -1.88 1.17
N ILE A 42 -2.75 -2.07 1.96
CA ILE A 42 -2.83 -2.05 3.43
C ILE A 42 -3.26 -0.66 3.91
N GLY A 43 -2.64 0.40 3.38
CA GLY A 43 -2.95 1.77 3.77
C GLY A 43 -4.37 2.18 3.38
N LEU A 44 -4.78 1.91 2.13
CA LEU A 44 -6.13 2.19 1.64
C LEU A 44 -7.20 1.45 2.47
N ALA A 45 -6.94 0.18 2.83
CA ALA A 45 -7.85 -0.58 3.68
C ALA A 45 -8.04 0.05 5.08
N GLU A 46 -6.96 0.55 5.71
CA GLU A 46 -7.08 1.25 6.99
C GLU A 46 -7.73 2.64 6.83
N MET A 47 -7.52 3.31 5.69
CA MET A 47 -8.15 4.61 5.38
C MET A 47 -9.67 4.46 5.24
N ARG A 48 -10.15 3.54 4.36
CA ARG A 48 -11.58 3.27 4.18
C ARG A 48 -12.24 2.85 5.49
N LYS A 49 -11.56 2.01 6.28
CA LYS A 49 -12.03 1.61 7.62
C LYS A 49 -12.18 2.79 8.57
N ALA A 50 -11.24 3.75 8.58
CA ALA A 50 -11.30 4.93 9.43
C ALA A 50 -12.43 5.90 9.01
N LEU A 51 -12.77 5.91 7.71
CA LEU A 51 -13.87 6.69 7.15
C LEU A 51 -15.24 6.00 7.33
N GLY A 52 -15.25 4.69 7.60
CA GLY A 52 -16.49 3.90 7.70
C GLY A 52 -17.05 3.48 6.34
N TYR A 53 -16.24 3.52 5.28
CA TYR A 53 -16.62 3.15 3.93
C TYR A 53 -16.50 1.66 3.67
N ALA A 54 -17.15 1.20 2.60
CA ALA A 54 -17.04 -0.19 2.15
C ALA A 54 -15.57 -0.56 1.88
N PRO A 55 -15.18 -1.84 2.02
CA PRO A 55 -13.85 -2.30 1.61
C PRO A 55 -13.57 -2.03 0.12
N LEU A 56 -12.30 -2.08 -0.26
CA LEU A 56 -11.88 -1.96 -1.66
C LEU A 56 -12.56 -3.03 -2.52
N GLY A 57 -13.11 -2.61 -3.66
CA GLY A 57 -13.68 -3.50 -4.66
C GLY A 57 -12.62 -4.19 -5.52
N PRO A 58 -13.05 -5.03 -6.48
CA PRO A 58 -12.18 -5.65 -7.48
C PRO A 58 -11.44 -4.60 -8.30
N TRP A 59 -10.31 -4.99 -8.90
CA TRP A 59 -9.56 -4.10 -9.79
C TRP A 59 -10.37 -3.72 -11.03
N THR A 60 -10.24 -2.46 -11.43
CA THR A 60 -10.80 -1.93 -12.68
C THR A 60 -9.67 -1.50 -13.62
N HIS A 61 -10.00 -1.13 -14.85
CA HIS A 61 -9.06 -0.41 -15.71
C HIS A 61 -8.64 0.90 -15.04
N TYR A 62 -7.39 1.30 -15.28
CA TYR A 62 -6.84 2.53 -14.76
C TYR A 62 -7.52 3.72 -15.44
N GLN A 63 -8.05 4.62 -14.63
CA GLN A 63 -8.71 5.84 -15.06
C GLN A 63 -8.36 6.94 -14.08
N VAL A 64 -8.04 8.11 -14.63
CA VAL A 64 -7.80 9.33 -13.85
C VAL A 64 -9.06 10.18 -13.97
N PRO A 65 -9.80 10.41 -12.86
CA PRO A 65 -10.95 11.29 -12.88
C PRO A 65 -10.57 12.72 -13.28
N SER A 66 -11.44 13.38 -14.04
CA SER A 66 -11.28 14.79 -14.37
C SER A 66 -11.60 15.69 -13.18
N GLU A 67 -11.06 16.92 -13.20
CA GLU A 67 -11.36 17.93 -12.18
C GLU A 67 -12.86 18.27 -12.14
N GLU A 68 -13.54 18.23 -13.29
CA GLU A 68 -14.98 18.46 -13.39
C GLU A 68 -15.77 17.35 -12.68
N GLU A 69 -15.39 16.07 -12.89
CA GLU A 69 -15.99 14.93 -12.20
C GLU A 69 -15.80 15.03 -10.68
N ILE A 70 -14.58 15.31 -10.22
CA ILE A 70 -14.25 15.48 -8.79
C ILE A 70 -15.05 16.64 -8.20
N ALA A 71 -15.15 17.78 -8.89
CA ALA A 71 -15.90 18.94 -8.43
C ALA A 71 -17.39 18.62 -8.29
N SER A 72 -17.93 17.84 -9.24
CA SER A 72 -19.34 17.46 -9.31
C SER A 72 -19.78 16.40 -8.30
N ALA A 73 -18.86 15.80 -7.55
CA ALA A 73 -19.16 14.77 -6.55
C ALA A 73 -20.26 15.23 -5.58
N SER A 74 -21.35 14.47 -5.54
CA SER A 74 -22.58 14.79 -4.80
C SER A 74 -22.49 14.46 -3.32
N THR A 75 -21.59 13.55 -2.95
CA THR A 75 -21.35 13.13 -1.57
C THR A 75 -19.86 13.16 -1.22
N ILE A 76 -19.57 13.14 0.07
CA ILE A 76 -18.20 13.06 0.59
C ILE A 76 -17.55 11.70 0.30
N GLU A 77 -18.35 10.63 0.26
CA GLU A 77 -17.87 9.29 -0.13
C GLU A 77 -17.56 9.24 -1.64
N GLU A 78 -18.42 9.78 -2.50
CA GLU A 78 -18.15 9.88 -3.94
C GLU A 78 -16.90 10.73 -4.23
N TYR A 79 -16.74 11.86 -3.52
CA TYR A 79 -15.52 12.66 -3.61
C TYR A 79 -14.29 11.85 -3.22
N TYR A 80 -14.38 11.05 -2.14
CA TYR A 80 -13.30 10.15 -1.76
C TYR A 80 -13.01 9.11 -2.83
N GLU A 81 -14.02 8.45 -3.40
CA GLU A 81 -13.81 7.40 -4.40
C GLU A 81 -13.16 7.91 -5.68
N LEU A 82 -13.46 9.14 -6.09
CA LEU A 82 -12.80 9.81 -7.21
C LEU A 82 -11.36 10.25 -6.88
N ARG A 83 -11.07 10.56 -5.61
CA ARG A 83 -9.74 11.00 -5.17
C ARG A 83 -8.87 9.89 -4.58
N GLU A 84 -9.42 8.70 -4.34
CA GLU A 84 -8.71 7.60 -3.72
C GLU A 84 -7.43 7.31 -4.50
N PRO A 85 -6.25 7.30 -3.84
CA PRO A 85 -4.99 6.98 -4.50
C PRO A 85 -5.08 5.68 -5.29
N ARG A 86 -4.73 5.76 -6.57
CA ARG A 86 -4.77 4.63 -7.50
C ARG A 86 -3.58 4.71 -8.43
N ASP A 87 -2.83 3.63 -8.49
CA ASP A 87 -1.72 3.45 -9.43
C ASP A 87 -2.12 2.47 -10.56
N GLN A 88 -1.49 2.59 -11.72
CA GLN A 88 -1.66 1.66 -12.84
C GLN A 88 -1.29 0.21 -12.44
N MET A 89 -0.33 0.04 -11.53
CA MET A 89 0.06 -1.26 -10.94
C MET A 89 -1.06 -1.87 -10.07
N ARG A 90 -2.02 -1.07 -9.60
CA ARG A 90 -3.23 -1.53 -8.89
C ARG A 90 -4.45 -1.50 -9.82
N SER A 91 -4.31 -2.01 -11.04
CA SER A 91 -5.38 -2.00 -12.05
C SER A 91 -5.35 -3.24 -12.94
N LEU A 92 -6.41 -3.43 -13.73
CA LEU A 92 -6.46 -4.46 -14.77
C LEU A 92 -5.43 -4.24 -15.90
N ASP A 93 -4.82 -3.06 -15.96
CA ASP A 93 -3.80 -2.68 -16.94
C ASP A 93 -2.38 -3.01 -16.45
N ASN A 94 -2.23 -3.64 -15.28
CA ASN A 94 -0.94 -4.11 -14.78
C ASN A 94 -0.43 -5.31 -15.59
N GLU A 95 0.73 -5.16 -16.23
CA GLU A 95 1.37 -6.20 -17.04
C GLU A 95 2.27 -7.17 -16.24
N HIS A 96 2.56 -6.86 -14.97
CA HIS A 96 3.52 -7.60 -14.13
C HIS A 96 2.87 -8.72 -13.33
N PHE A 97 1.66 -8.52 -12.79
CA PHE A 97 0.95 -9.50 -11.97
C PHE A 97 -0.56 -9.23 -11.93
N TYR A 98 -1.32 -10.24 -11.49
CA TYR A 98 -2.77 -10.15 -11.35
C TYR A 98 -3.17 -9.77 -9.92
N GLU A 99 -4.39 -9.25 -9.75
CA GLU A 99 -4.98 -8.95 -8.43
C GLU A 99 -4.83 -10.10 -7.43
N ARG A 100 -5.05 -11.34 -7.88
CA ARG A 100 -4.91 -12.55 -7.05
C ARG A 100 -3.52 -12.79 -6.46
N ASN A 101 -2.49 -12.11 -6.97
CA ASN A 101 -1.12 -12.21 -6.47
C ASN A 101 -0.89 -11.34 -5.22
N VAL A 102 -1.75 -10.36 -4.93
CA VAL A 102 -1.55 -9.42 -3.82
C VAL A 102 -1.91 -9.97 -2.44
N PRO A 103 -2.98 -10.76 -2.23
CA PRO A 103 -3.32 -11.26 -0.90
C PRO A 103 -2.19 -12.02 -0.19
N PRO A 104 -1.40 -12.90 -0.86
CA PRO A 104 -0.23 -13.52 -0.24
C PRO A 104 0.84 -12.52 0.22
N ALA A 105 1.05 -11.45 -0.55
CA ALA A 105 2.00 -10.40 -0.21
C ALA A 105 1.55 -9.62 1.04
N ILE A 106 0.27 -9.21 1.09
CA ILE A 106 -0.33 -8.57 2.27
C ILE A 106 -0.18 -9.47 3.50
N ALA A 107 -0.54 -10.76 3.38
CA ALA A 107 -0.44 -11.69 4.50
C ALA A 107 1.00 -11.85 5.02
N SER A 108 1.97 -11.87 4.11
CA SER A 108 3.40 -11.95 4.45
C SER A 108 3.89 -10.66 5.12
N LEU A 109 3.47 -9.50 4.64
CA LEU A 109 3.79 -8.20 5.24
C LEU A 109 3.14 -8.03 6.62
N ASP A 110 1.86 -8.36 6.78
CA ASP A 110 1.17 -8.30 8.07
C ASP A 110 1.81 -9.22 9.12
N LYS A 111 2.31 -10.39 8.69
CA LYS A 111 3.01 -11.32 9.57
C LYS A 111 4.39 -10.80 10.01
N ARG A 112 5.15 -10.22 9.08
CA ARG A 112 6.56 -9.87 9.32
C ARG A 112 6.75 -8.43 9.81
N PHE A 113 5.90 -7.53 9.35
CA PHE A 113 5.94 -6.10 9.62
C PHE A 113 4.53 -5.59 9.97
N PRO A 114 3.91 -6.11 11.05
CA PRO A 114 2.59 -5.64 11.50
C PRO A 114 2.55 -4.13 11.77
N GLU A 115 3.72 -3.51 11.96
CA GLU A 115 3.87 -2.06 12.12
C GLU A 115 3.37 -1.25 10.91
N ILE A 116 3.43 -1.78 9.68
CA ILE A 116 2.94 -1.06 8.48
C ILE A 116 1.47 -0.69 8.68
N ARG A 117 0.64 -1.69 8.98
CA ARG A 117 -0.78 -1.51 9.26
C ARG A 117 -1.02 -0.62 10.48
N ALA A 118 -0.20 -0.79 11.53
CA ALA A 118 -0.31 0.02 12.74
C ALA A 118 -0.05 1.51 12.49
N ILE A 119 0.91 1.85 11.62
CA ILE A 119 1.23 3.24 11.26
C ILE A 119 0.03 3.91 10.58
N PHE A 120 -0.52 3.28 9.54
CA PHE A 120 -1.70 3.81 8.85
C PHE A 120 -2.90 3.94 9.79
N ARG A 121 -3.21 2.88 10.56
CA ARG A 121 -4.30 2.90 11.53
C ARG A 121 -4.18 4.03 12.55
N LEU A 122 -2.99 4.22 13.10
CA LEU A 122 -2.73 5.29 14.07
C LEU A 122 -2.96 6.65 13.42
N LYS A 123 -2.35 6.90 12.26
CA LYS A 123 -2.42 8.20 11.59
C LYS A 123 -3.85 8.56 11.21
N PHE A 124 -4.58 7.66 10.57
CA PHE A 124 -5.97 7.91 10.19
C PHE A 124 -6.89 8.03 11.39
N GLY A 125 -6.63 7.27 12.46
CA GLY A 125 -7.32 7.44 13.74
C GLY A 125 -7.12 8.83 14.36
N GLU A 126 -5.92 9.39 14.30
CA GLU A 126 -5.62 10.75 14.76
C GLU A 126 -6.39 11.81 13.97
N ILE A 127 -6.40 11.71 12.63
CA ILE A 127 -7.09 12.67 11.76
C ILE A 127 -8.61 12.62 11.98
N ARG A 128 -9.17 11.43 12.19
CA ARG A 128 -10.62 11.23 12.38
C ARG A 128 -11.15 11.63 13.76
N ARG A 129 -10.29 11.75 14.79
CA ARG A 129 -10.71 12.04 16.18
C ARG A 129 -11.36 13.41 16.37
N HIS A 130 -11.09 14.38 15.50
CA HIS A 130 -11.33 15.79 15.80
C HIS A 130 -12.31 16.49 14.84
N SER A 131 -12.90 15.79 13.86
CA SER A 131 -13.77 16.43 12.86
C SER A 131 -14.68 15.43 12.14
N ASP A 132 -15.83 15.94 11.71
CA ASP A 132 -16.68 15.28 10.71
C ASP A 132 -15.93 15.10 9.38
N VAL A 133 -16.37 14.13 8.58
CA VAL A 133 -15.77 13.89 7.27
C VAL A 133 -16.10 15.06 6.34
N SER A 134 -15.07 15.78 5.91
CA SER A 134 -15.14 16.83 4.90
C SER A 134 -14.16 16.55 3.76
N ARG A 135 -14.28 17.28 2.64
CA ARG A 135 -13.33 17.20 1.52
C ARG A 135 -11.90 17.52 1.99
N GLU A 136 -11.72 18.52 2.85
CA GLU A 136 -10.43 18.88 3.43
C GLU A 136 -9.89 17.81 4.39
N GLN A 137 -10.75 17.07 5.09
CA GLN A 137 -10.31 15.92 5.88
C GLN A 137 -9.82 14.79 4.97
N ILE A 138 -10.53 14.50 3.88
CA ILE A 138 -10.13 13.50 2.89
C ILE A 138 -8.79 13.87 2.25
N ASP A 139 -8.64 15.10 1.79
CA ASP A 139 -7.39 15.56 1.16
C ASP A 139 -6.20 15.39 2.11
N ARG A 140 -6.36 15.76 3.39
CA ARG A 140 -5.32 15.51 4.41
C ARG A 140 -5.03 14.03 4.64
N MET A 141 -6.04 13.16 4.61
CA MET A 141 -5.82 11.72 4.74
C MET A 141 -5.06 11.15 3.54
N ILE A 142 -5.35 11.66 2.33
CA ILE A 142 -4.65 11.30 1.09
C ILE A 142 -3.19 11.77 1.13
N ASP A 143 -2.93 13.01 1.54
CA ASP A 143 -1.58 13.55 1.67
C ASP A 143 -0.74 12.72 2.66
N GLU A 144 -1.31 12.39 3.82
CA GLU A 144 -0.65 11.56 4.83
C GLU A 144 -0.45 10.12 4.36
N PHE A 145 -1.39 9.59 3.57
CA PHE A 145 -1.24 8.29 2.95
C PHE A 145 -0.05 8.26 2.00
N ASN A 146 0.02 9.21 1.05
CA ASN A 146 1.11 9.29 0.08
C ASN A 146 2.46 9.43 0.80
N TYR A 147 2.52 10.28 1.82
CA TYR A 147 3.73 10.45 2.63
C TYR A 147 4.17 9.16 3.35
N ILE A 148 3.24 8.42 3.95
CA ILE A 148 3.55 7.18 4.66
C ILE A 148 3.95 6.08 3.68
N GLU A 149 3.17 5.91 2.61
CA GLU A 149 3.39 4.90 1.57
C GLU A 149 4.78 5.09 0.97
N ASP A 150 5.11 6.28 0.47
CA ASP A 150 6.41 6.61 -0.13
C ASP A 150 7.57 6.25 0.82
N ARG A 151 7.45 6.61 2.10
CA ARG A 151 8.51 6.35 3.08
C ARG A 151 8.67 4.87 3.41
N ILE A 152 7.58 4.12 3.46
CA ILE A 152 7.63 2.68 3.70
C ILE A 152 8.19 2.00 2.44
N ALA A 153 7.66 2.28 1.25
CA ALA A 153 8.13 1.73 -0.02
C ALA A 153 9.62 1.99 -0.23
N TYR A 154 10.09 3.22 0.00
CA TYR A 154 11.51 3.57 -0.08
C TYR A 154 12.40 2.76 0.88
N SER A 155 11.91 2.50 2.10
CA SER A 155 12.64 1.68 3.08
C SER A 155 12.84 0.25 2.58
N PHE A 156 11.85 -0.30 1.86
CA PHE A 156 11.88 -1.66 1.33
C PHE A 156 12.73 -1.75 0.06
N ILE A 157 12.67 -0.75 -0.82
CA ILE A 157 13.55 -0.62 -2.00
C ILE A 157 15.03 -0.55 -1.58
N SER A 158 15.32 0.19 -0.50
CA SER A 158 16.69 0.37 0.01
C SER A 158 17.24 -0.87 0.74
N GLY A 159 16.37 -1.69 1.35
CA GLY A 159 16.72 -2.93 2.08
C GLY A 159 16.57 -4.22 1.28
N TYR A 160 16.47 -4.12 -0.06
CA TYR A 160 15.89 -5.14 -0.94
C TYR A 160 16.37 -6.57 -0.76
N ILE A 161 17.65 -6.77 -0.42
CA ILE A 161 18.23 -8.09 -0.15
C ILE A 161 19.05 -7.98 1.13
N CYS A 162 18.89 -8.93 2.04
CA CYS A 162 19.81 -9.05 3.17
C CYS A 162 21.23 -9.31 2.65
N THR A 163 22.08 -8.29 2.58
CA THR A 163 23.52 -8.52 2.45
C THR A 163 23.99 -9.16 3.76
N VAL A 164 24.67 -10.31 3.64
CA VAL A 164 25.30 -11.01 4.78
C VAL A 164 26.05 -9.98 5.62
N PRO A 165 26.00 -10.02 6.97
CA PRO A 165 26.77 -9.09 7.79
C PRO A 165 28.22 -9.11 7.29
N ARG A 166 28.77 -7.91 6.99
CA ARG A 166 30.22 -7.77 6.82
C ARG A 166 30.83 -8.39 8.06
N ARG A 167 31.45 -9.57 7.93
CA ARG A 167 32.32 -10.11 8.96
C ARG A 167 33.38 -9.02 9.16
N THR A 168 33.29 -8.30 10.27
CA THR A 168 34.42 -7.60 10.82
C THR A 168 35.43 -8.68 11.16
N VAL A 169 36.45 -8.81 10.31
CA VAL A 169 37.69 -9.52 10.61
C VAL A 169 38.47 -8.67 11.61
#